data_AF-A0A7W0H7U7-F1
#
_entry.id   AF-A0A7W0H7U7-F1
#
_cell.length_a   1.000
_cell.length_b   1.000
_cell.length_c   1.000
_cell.angle_alpha   90.00
_cell.angle_beta   90.00
_cell.angle_gamma   90.00
#
_symmetry.space_group_name_H-M   'P 1'
#
loop_
_entity.id
_entity.type
_entity.pdbx_description
1 polymer ?
#
loop_
_entity_poly.entity_id
_entity_poly.type
_entity_poly.pdbx_seq_one_letter_code
_entity_poly.pdbx_strand_id
1 'polypeptide(L)'
;MKVYEPAARTSVATIRQYGELADRGGDPGAAAQAWTNAGFDDAMTARWLAARCFDAPAARAMADMGVAPEQAATRTRDGGGGYVDTIAYKVANGDLTARQGAARTLSSR
;
A
#
# COMPACT_ATOMS: atom_id res chain seq x y z
N MET A 1 -35.07 -9.94 -4.45
CA MET A 1 -34.19 -9.70 -3.29
C MET A 1 -32.92 -9.02 -3.79
N LYS A 2 -32.64 -7.78 -3.37
CA LYS A 2 -31.29 -7.21 -3.57
C LYS A 2 -30.39 -7.92 -2.56
N VAL A 3 -29.44 -8.71 -3.05
CA VAL A 3 -28.39 -9.29 -2.21
C VAL A 3 -27.62 -8.10 -1.65
N TYR A 4 -27.64 -7.91 -0.34
CA TYR A 4 -26.79 -6.94 0.33
C TYR A 4 -25.37 -7.51 0.30
N GLU A 5 -24.57 -7.07 -0.66
CA GLU A 5 -23.13 -7.27 -0.59
C GLU A 5 -22.59 -6.25 0.42
N PRO A 6 -21.97 -6.69 1.53
CA PRO A 6 -21.33 -5.77 2.44
C PRO A 6 -20.28 -4.96 1.68
N ALA A 7 -20.20 -3.66 1.97
CA ALA A 7 -19.20 -2.78 1.36
C ALA A 7 -17.81 -3.40 1.51
N ALA A 8 -17.05 -3.36 0.42
CA ALA A 8 -15.69 -3.89 0.36
C ALA A 8 -14.85 -3.20 1.45
N ARG A 9 -14.29 -3.99 2.36
CA ARG A 9 -13.58 -3.50 3.54
C ARG A 9 -12.33 -4.31 3.80
N THR A 10 -11.36 -3.69 4.43
CA THR A 10 -10.20 -4.37 4.98
C THR A 10 -10.51 -4.82 6.41
N SER A 11 -10.18 -6.06 6.71
CA SER A 11 -10.35 -6.71 8.01
C SER A 11 -9.08 -6.66 8.84
N VAL A 12 -9.25 -6.73 10.16
CA VAL A 12 -8.14 -6.85 11.12
C VAL A 12 -7.32 -8.13 10.87
N ALA A 13 -7.96 -9.20 10.37
CA ALA A 13 -7.27 -10.45 10.06
C ALA A 13 -6.22 -10.25 8.97
N THR A 14 -6.55 -9.50 7.91
CA THR A 14 -5.62 -9.15 6.83
C THR A 14 -4.43 -8.36 7.37
N ILE A 15 -4.66 -7.34 8.22
CA ILE A 15 -3.54 -6.59 8.81
C ILE A 15 -2.63 -7.51 9.64
N ARG A 16 -3.23 -8.35 10.50
CA ARG A 16 -2.48 -9.27 11.37
C ARG A 16 -1.64 -10.29 10.60
N GLN A 17 -2.06 -10.70 9.40
CA GLN A 17 -1.30 -11.63 8.56
C GLN A 17 0.07 -11.05 8.16
N TYR A 18 0.19 -9.73 8.05
CA TYR A 18 1.43 -9.04 7.69
C TYR A 18 2.21 -8.51 8.90
N GLY A 19 1.70 -8.76 10.11
CA GLY A 19 2.37 -8.48 11.38
C GLY A 19 2.54 -7.00 11.70
N GLU A 20 3.43 -6.72 12.66
CA GLU A 20 3.67 -5.39 13.27
C GLU A 20 4.07 -4.31 12.27
N LEU A 21 4.60 -4.69 11.10
CA LEU A 21 4.92 -3.72 10.05
C LEU A 21 3.66 -3.15 9.40
N ALA A 22 2.56 -3.91 9.34
CA ALA A 22 1.31 -3.50 8.70
C ALA A 22 0.45 -2.57 9.58
N ASP A 23 0.53 -2.72 10.90
CA ASP A 23 -0.10 -1.80 11.87
C ASP A 23 0.87 -0.70 12.36
N ARG A 24 2.14 -0.75 11.94
CA ARG A 24 3.24 0.13 12.38
C ARG A 24 3.45 0.12 13.89
N GLY A 25 3.23 -1.02 14.54
CA GLY A 25 3.25 -1.18 16.00
C GLY A 25 2.03 -0.58 16.70
N GLY A 26 1.00 -0.21 15.94
CA GLY A 26 -0.23 0.41 16.43
C GLY A 26 -1.37 -0.60 16.64
N ASP A 27 -2.60 -0.11 16.55
CA ASP A 27 -3.79 -0.96 16.59
C ASP A 27 -4.14 -1.51 15.20
N PRO A 28 -4.20 -2.85 15.01
CA PRO A 28 -4.66 -3.47 13.78
C PRO A 28 -6.08 -3.03 13.35
N GLY A 29 -6.95 -2.69 14.31
CA GLY A 29 -8.28 -2.13 14.05
C GLY A 29 -8.22 -0.80 13.32
N ALA A 30 -7.46 0.14 13.87
CA ALA A 30 -7.20 1.45 13.27
C ALA A 30 -6.54 1.32 11.89
N ALA A 31 -5.58 0.42 11.72
CA ALA A 31 -4.95 0.16 10.43
C ALA A 31 -5.96 -0.36 9.40
N ALA A 32 -6.77 -1.37 9.75
CA ALA A 32 -7.81 -1.91 8.87
C ALA A 32 -8.84 -0.84 8.45
N GLN A 33 -9.21 0.05 9.38
CA GLN A 33 -10.08 1.18 9.07
C GLN A 33 -9.42 2.18 8.12
N ALA A 34 -8.12 2.47 8.28
CA ALA A 34 -7.39 3.37 7.38
C ALA A 34 -7.33 2.83 5.95
N TRP A 35 -7.06 1.53 5.78
CA TRP A 35 -7.10 0.85 4.48
C TRP A 35 -8.49 0.85 3.86
N THR A 36 -9.54 0.62 4.66
CA THR A 36 -10.94 0.71 4.22
C THR A 36 -11.29 2.14 3.79
N ASN A 37 -10.87 3.16 4.54
CA ASN A 37 -11.11 4.57 4.20
C ASN A 37 -10.36 5.01 2.93
N ALA A 38 -9.22 4.39 2.64
CA ALA A 38 -8.51 4.55 1.37
C ALA A 38 -9.23 3.88 0.18
N GLY A 39 -10.33 3.15 0.43
CA GLY A 39 -11.12 2.46 -0.58
C GLY A 39 -10.56 1.09 -0.96
N PHE A 40 -9.74 0.49 -0.10
CA PHE A 40 -9.19 -0.85 -0.32
C PHE A 40 -9.92 -1.91 0.50
N ASP A 41 -10.14 -3.05 -0.15
CA ASP A 41 -10.65 -4.27 0.47
C ASP A 41 -9.49 -5.18 0.93
N ASP A 42 -9.84 -6.31 1.55
CA ASP A 42 -8.85 -7.29 2.00
C ASP A 42 -7.88 -7.74 0.90
N ALA A 43 -8.40 -8.02 -0.30
CA ALA A 43 -7.59 -8.53 -1.40
C ALA A 43 -6.60 -7.47 -1.92
N MET A 44 -7.04 -6.23 -2.09
CA MET A 44 -6.19 -5.14 -2.55
C MET A 44 -5.21 -4.69 -1.47
N THR A 45 -5.63 -4.63 -0.21
CA THR A 45 -4.75 -4.31 0.92
C THR A 45 -3.64 -5.34 1.05
N ALA A 46 -3.95 -6.64 0.96
CA ALA A 46 -2.94 -7.69 0.99
C ALA A 46 -1.88 -7.51 -0.13
N ARG A 47 -2.29 -7.09 -1.33
CA ARG A 47 -1.37 -6.82 -2.45
C ARG A 47 -0.46 -5.63 -2.18
N TRP A 48 -0.99 -4.54 -1.62
CA TRP A 48 -0.18 -3.39 -1.23
C TRP A 48 0.79 -3.70 -0.08
N LEU A 49 0.34 -4.44 0.93
CA LEU A 49 1.21 -4.90 2.02
C LEU A 49 2.30 -5.84 1.52
N ALA A 50 1.99 -6.72 0.56
CA ALA A 50 2.99 -7.57 -0.11
C ALA A 50 4.02 -6.75 -0.91
N ALA A 51 3.60 -5.62 -1.49
CA ALA A 51 4.49 -4.65 -2.12
C ALA A 51 5.32 -3.83 -1.11
N ARG A 52 5.19 -4.11 0.20
CA ARG A 52 5.81 -3.39 1.33
C ARG A 52 5.29 -1.96 1.49
N CYS A 53 4.08 -1.66 1.02
CA CYS A 53 3.40 -0.40 1.31
C CYS A 53 2.59 -0.55 2.60
N PHE A 54 3.10 0.00 3.69
CA PHE A 54 2.47 -0.07 5.02
C PHE A 54 1.71 1.21 5.40
N ASP A 55 1.44 2.08 4.43
CA ASP A 55 0.71 3.33 4.62
C ASP A 55 -0.43 3.45 3.61
N ALA A 56 -1.68 3.38 4.10
CA ALA A 56 -2.87 3.39 3.26
C ALA A 56 -3.03 4.69 2.42
N PRO A 57 -2.77 5.90 2.94
CA PRO A 57 -2.75 7.12 2.14
C PRO A 57 -1.73 7.09 1.01
N ALA A 58 -0.50 6.61 1.25
CA ALA A 58 0.52 6.45 0.22
C ALA A 58 0.09 5.47 -0.88
N ALA A 59 -0.45 4.31 -0.49
CA ALA A 59 -1.02 3.33 -1.42
C ALA A 59 -2.13 3.96 -2.28
N ARG A 60 -3.02 4.75 -1.66
CA ARG A 60 -4.10 5.44 -2.36
C ARG A 60 -3.56 6.45 -3.37
N ALA A 61 -2.61 7.28 -2.96
CA ALA A 61 -2.02 8.29 -3.83
C ALA A 61 -1.34 7.66 -5.07
N MET A 62 -0.71 6.49 -4.92
CA MET A 62 -0.16 5.74 -6.05
C MET A 62 -1.25 5.12 -6.92
N ALA A 63 -2.30 4.53 -6.32
CA ALA A 63 -3.42 3.95 -7.05
C ALA A 63 -4.18 5.00 -7.89
N ASP A 64 -4.37 6.20 -7.35
CA ASP A 64 -5.00 7.33 -8.06
C ASP A 64 -4.17 7.79 -9.28
N MET A 65 -2.86 7.49 -9.30
CA MET A 65 -1.98 7.71 -10.44
C MET A 65 -1.90 6.51 -11.39
N GLY A 66 -2.73 5.48 -11.18
CA GLY A 66 -2.76 4.27 -12.01
C GLY A 66 -1.64 3.28 -11.73
N VAL A 67 -0.95 3.38 -10.60
CA VAL A 67 0.08 2.43 -10.20
C VAL A 67 -0.55 1.22 -9.52
N ALA A 68 -0.32 0.03 -10.09
CA ALA A 68 -0.73 -1.23 -9.47
C ALA A 68 0.27 -1.65 -8.36
N PRO A 69 -0.20 -2.39 -7.33
CA PRO A 69 0.68 -2.89 -6.26
C PRO A 69 1.89 -3.67 -6.79
N GLU A 70 1.71 -4.48 -7.84
CA GLU A 70 2.78 -5.30 -8.43
C GLU A 70 3.87 -4.43 -9.05
N GLN A 71 3.49 -3.30 -9.65
CA GLN A 71 4.46 -2.36 -10.18
C GLN A 71 5.20 -1.65 -9.05
N ALA A 72 4.50 -1.28 -7.99
CA ALA A 72 5.08 -0.66 -6.81
C ALA A 72 6.00 -1.61 -6.01
N ALA A 73 5.86 -2.92 -6.17
CA ALA A 73 6.75 -3.92 -5.60
C ALA A 73 8.14 -3.97 -6.26
N THR A 74 8.34 -3.27 -7.39
CA THR A 74 9.65 -3.16 -8.06
C THR A 74 10.66 -2.49 -7.14
N ARG A 75 11.87 -3.06 -7.05
CA ARG A 75 12.95 -2.49 -6.25
C ARG A 75 13.62 -1.32 -6.96
N THR A 76 13.94 -0.27 -6.21
CA THR A 76 14.73 0.88 -6.68
C THR A 76 15.72 1.36 -5.61
N ARG A 77 16.85 1.92 -6.06
CA ARG A 77 17.78 2.68 -5.21
C ARG A 77 17.39 4.16 -5.10
N ASP A 78 16.53 4.65 -6.00
CA ASP A 78 16.16 6.05 -6.09
C ASP A 78 15.45 6.56 -4.84
N GLY A 79 15.54 7.86 -4.58
CA GLY A 79 14.95 8.52 -3.41
C GLY A 79 15.94 8.72 -2.27
N GLY A 80 15.40 8.99 -1.08
CA GLY A 80 16.18 9.17 0.14
C GLY A 80 16.92 7.90 0.60
N GLY A 81 18.00 8.10 1.37
CA GLY A 81 18.67 7.05 2.14
C GLY A 81 19.66 6.13 1.41
N GLY A 82 19.73 6.14 0.08
CA GLY A 82 20.75 5.41 -0.71
C GLY A 82 20.66 3.87 -0.67
N TYR A 83 19.68 3.30 0.04
CA TYR A 83 19.42 1.87 0.11
C TYR A 83 18.41 1.41 -0.96
N VAL A 84 18.42 0.12 -1.28
CA VAL A 84 17.50 -0.50 -2.25
C VAL A 84 16.31 -1.11 -1.51
N ASP A 85 15.10 -0.70 -1.84
CA ASP A 85 13.84 -1.32 -1.39
C ASP A 85 12.76 -1.12 -2.48
N THR A 86 11.51 -1.54 -2.24
CA THR A 86 10.42 -1.36 -3.19
C THR A 86 10.04 0.11 -3.34
N ILE A 87 9.51 0.45 -4.52
CA ILE A 87 8.95 1.79 -4.75
C ILE A 87 7.87 2.08 -3.71
N ALA A 88 7.00 1.11 -3.42
CA ALA A 88 5.92 1.25 -2.44
C ALA A 88 6.43 1.57 -1.03
N TYR A 89 7.50 0.90 -0.58
CA TYR A 89 8.13 1.14 0.72
C TYR A 89 8.71 2.54 0.80
N LYS A 90 9.46 2.95 -0.24
CA LYS A 90 10.05 4.28 -0.28
C LYS A 90 9.01 5.39 -0.34
N VAL A 91 7.88 5.18 -1.01
CA VAL A 91 6.78 6.14 -0.99
C VAL A 91 6.12 6.19 0.39
N ALA A 92 5.86 5.04 1.02
CA ALA A 92 5.28 4.98 2.36
C ALA A 92 6.17 5.64 3.44
N ASN A 93 7.50 5.60 3.28
CA ASN A 93 8.45 6.25 4.18
C ASN A 93 8.76 7.71 3.82
N GLY A 94 8.23 8.23 2.71
CA GLY A 94 8.52 9.60 2.26
C GLY A 94 9.88 9.78 1.58
N ASP A 95 10.64 8.72 1.33
CA ASP A 95 11.87 8.74 0.53
C ASP A 95 11.58 9.02 -0.95
N LEU A 96 10.36 8.73 -1.39
CA LEU A 96 9.79 9.11 -2.68
C LEU A 96 8.41 9.73 -2.47
N THR A 97 8.05 10.70 -3.29
CA THR A 97 6.65 11.12 -3.44
C THR A 97 5.88 10.11 -4.29
N ALA A 98 4.55 10.04 -4.16
CA ALA A 98 3.72 9.17 -5.01
C ALA A 98 3.96 9.39 -6.51
N ARG A 99 4.16 10.65 -6.92
CA ARG A 99 4.47 11.00 -8.31
C ARG A 99 5.83 10.47 -8.77
N GLN A 100 6.84 10.56 -7.93
CA GLN A 100 8.15 9.97 -8.23
C GLN A 100 8.06 8.44 -8.29
N GLY A 101 7.32 7.81 -7.38
CA GLY A 101 7.05 6.38 -7.43
C GLY A 101 6.39 5.94 -8.73
N ALA A 102 5.32 6.63 -9.13
CA ALA A 102 4.62 6.37 -10.39
C ALA A 102 5.51 6.55 -11.64
N ALA A 103 6.39 7.55 -11.65
CA ALA A 103 7.33 7.71 -12.76
C ALA A 103 8.28 6.50 -12.89
N ARG A 104 8.72 5.90 -11.78
CA ARG A 104 9.65 4.76 -11.79
C ARG A 104 8.99 3.45 -12.21
N THR A 105 7.70 3.29 -11.97
CA THR A 105 6.95 2.11 -12.47
C THR A 105 6.76 2.13 -13.98
N LEU A 106 6.85 3.31 -14.61
CA LEU A 106 6.81 3.47 -16.06
C LEU A 106 8.17 3.27 -16.73
N SER A 107 9.27 3.65 -16.06
CA SER A 107 10.64 3.46 -16.56
C SER A 107 11.15 2.02 -16.49
N SER A 108 10.44 1.13 -15.81
CA SER A 108 10.83 -0.28 -15.64
C SER A 108 10.22 -1.21 -16.71
N ARG A 109 9.64 -0.65 -17.77
CA ARG A 109 9.08 -1.39 -18.92
C ARG A 109 10.03 -1.44 -20.10
#